data_AF-G3AXV3-F1
#
_entry.id   AF-G3AXV3-F1
#
_cell.length_a   1.000
_cell.length_b   1.000
_cell.length_c   1.000
_cell.angle_alpha   90.00
_cell.angle_beta   90.00
_cell.angle_gamma   90.00
#
_symmetry.space_group_name_H-M   'P 1'
#
loop_
_entity.id
_entity.type
_entity.pdbx_description
1 polymer ?
#
loop_
_entity_poly.entity_id
_entity_poly.type
_entity_poly.pdbx_seq_one_letter_code
_entity_poly.pdbx_strand_id
1 'polypeptide(L)'
;MDRCPILVNLNPRDGVFAMPGALTATPISDNFDLEAVGGYGGSTTSGTTYHNPKQPLVKNYGFEDFAANLDLYRHHISKLGVATMSRLEEDIAVKNSGVIIDTPALTIKDIRLIEDIVSDFEVDHIVVIGNEKLSIDLQKKFVHKVSNNSLCIIKLSKSEGVVELDESYIRKCQEETIKQYFNGYFRNPLSPFKTEITISDFVFYQPVDSSEFNSSLLFAPSGDSFAPDATEETEKKEDTLDKYYKKIDDFSANNLENLVLAVTQLPATNKSPNDLLDACILGYVHVSKYEESKGRLKVLLPVPGAFPRNILIATKIGYTE
;
A
#
# COMPACT_ATOMS: atom_id res chain seq x y z
N MET A 1 -25.76 -11.32 4.27
CA MET A 1 -24.85 -11.66 5.38
C MET A 1 -25.19 -10.76 6.54
N ASP A 2 -25.25 -11.29 7.76
CA ASP A 2 -25.57 -10.49 8.96
C ASP A 2 -24.34 -9.77 9.56
N ARG A 3 -23.15 -10.00 8.98
CA ARG A 3 -21.87 -9.41 9.39
C ARG A 3 -21.18 -8.78 8.18
N CYS A 4 -20.51 -7.66 8.42
CA CYS A 4 -19.71 -6.89 7.48
C CYS A 4 -18.35 -6.57 8.11
N PRO A 5 -17.43 -7.56 8.22
CA PRO A 5 -16.12 -7.32 8.80
C PRO A 5 -15.27 -6.44 7.88
N ILE A 6 -14.30 -5.71 8.44
CA ILE A 6 -13.27 -5.03 7.64
C ILE A 6 -12.14 -6.03 7.36
N LEU A 7 -11.87 -6.30 6.09
CA LEU A 7 -10.66 -7.01 5.67
C LEU A 7 -9.54 -5.98 5.46
N VAL A 8 -8.50 -6.08 6.27
CA VAL A 8 -7.29 -5.27 6.16
C VAL A 8 -6.21 -6.13 5.52
N ASN A 9 -5.70 -5.73 4.36
CA ASN A 9 -4.55 -6.37 3.73
C ASN A 9 -3.31 -5.50 3.96
N LEU A 10 -2.35 -6.06 4.70
CA LEU A 10 -1.04 -5.44 4.95
C LEU A 10 0.06 -6.02 4.05
N ASN A 11 -0.23 -7.00 3.20
CA ASN A 11 0.75 -7.50 2.24
C ASN A 11 0.69 -6.71 0.92
N PRO A 12 1.70 -5.88 0.60
CA PRO A 12 1.70 -5.11 -0.63
C PRO A 12 1.78 -5.98 -1.89
N ARG A 13 2.20 -7.25 -1.80
CA ARG A 13 2.33 -8.15 -2.96
C ARG A 13 1.00 -8.58 -3.57
N ASP A 14 -0.08 -8.61 -2.78
CA ASP A 14 -1.29 -9.36 -3.13
C ASP A 14 -2.30 -8.57 -3.97
N GLY A 15 -2.33 -7.23 -3.88
CA GLY A 15 -3.26 -6.40 -4.66
C GLY A 15 -4.73 -6.63 -4.31
N VAL A 16 -5.08 -6.66 -3.02
CA VAL A 16 -6.45 -6.94 -2.54
C VAL A 16 -7.36 -5.71 -2.72
N PHE A 17 -8.31 -5.79 -3.66
CA PHE A 17 -9.23 -4.70 -4.07
C PHE A 17 -8.55 -3.42 -4.61
N ALA A 18 -7.23 -3.44 -4.78
CA ALA A 18 -6.41 -2.34 -5.26
C ALA A 18 -5.24 -2.88 -6.09
N MET A 19 -4.35 -1.98 -6.53
CA MET A 19 -3.17 -2.39 -7.28
C MET A 19 -2.13 -3.08 -6.39
N PRO A 20 -1.24 -3.92 -6.95
CA PRO A 20 -0.03 -4.35 -6.26
C PRO A 20 0.77 -3.13 -5.74
N GLY A 21 1.42 -3.28 -4.60
CA GLY A 21 2.09 -2.19 -3.89
C GLY A 21 1.16 -1.34 -3.01
N ALA A 22 -0.08 -1.77 -2.78
CA ALA A 22 -1.04 -1.07 -1.95
C ALA A 22 -1.39 -1.85 -0.67
N LEU A 23 -1.65 -1.11 0.40
CA LEU A 23 -2.26 -1.62 1.63
C LEU A 23 -3.72 -1.17 1.66
N THR A 24 -4.62 -2.06 2.05
CA THR A 24 -6.06 -1.79 1.96
C THR A 24 -6.82 -2.14 3.23
N ALA A 25 -7.90 -1.40 3.50
CA ALA A 25 -8.90 -1.73 4.50
C ALA A 25 -10.29 -1.66 3.84
N THR A 26 -11.00 -2.79 3.79
CA THR A 26 -12.20 -2.94 2.96
C THR A 26 -13.34 -3.57 3.76
N PRO A 27 -14.47 -2.89 3.95
CA PRO A 27 -15.68 -3.50 4.51
C PRO A 27 -16.24 -4.57 3.57
N ILE A 28 -16.39 -5.80 4.06
CA ILE A 28 -16.90 -6.93 3.27
C ILE A 28 -18.41 -7.04 3.47
N SER A 29 -19.15 -6.29 2.66
CA SER A 29 -20.62 -6.19 2.72
C SER A 29 -21.39 -7.31 2.01
N ASP A 30 -20.71 -8.09 1.17
CA ASP A 30 -21.29 -9.13 0.31
C ASP A 30 -20.22 -10.14 -0.05
N ASN A 31 -20.62 -11.27 -0.63
CA ASN A 31 -19.74 -12.34 -1.07
C ASN A 31 -18.58 -11.84 -1.93
N PHE A 32 -17.47 -12.57 -1.84
CA PHE A 32 -16.36 -12.40 -2.75
C PHE A 32 -16.70 -12.92 -4.15
N ASP A 33 -15.97 -12.43 -5.13
CA ASP A 33 -16.04 -12.91 -6.50
C ASP A 33 -14.85 -13.84 -6.78
N LEU A 34 -15.15 -15.15 -6.79
CA LEU A 34 -14.14 -16.20 -6.94
C LEU A 34 -13.49 -16.23 -8.32
N GLU A 35 -14.08 -15.55 -9.31
CA GLU A 35 -13.54 -15.50 -10.67
C GLU A 35 -12.62 -14.30 -10.90
N ALA A 36 -12.63 -13.33 -9.98
CA ALA A 36 -11.63 -12.27 -9.96
C ALA A 36 -10.26 -12.83 -9.62
N VAL A 37 -9.20 -12.12 -10.03
CA VAL A 37 -7.83 -12.44 -9.61
C VAL A 37 -7.74 -12.40 -8.08
N GLY A 38 -7.18 -13.46 -7.49
CA GLY A 38 -7.12 -13.63 -6.04
C GLY A 38 -8.45 -13.97 -5.36
N GLY A 39 -9.56 -13.99 -6.12
CA GLY A 39 -10.87 -14.42 -5.63
C GLY A 39 -11.57 -13.44 -4.69
N TYR A 40 -11.13 -12.18 -4.61
CA TYR A 40 -11.73 -11.14 -3.76
C TYR A 40 -12.88 -10.40 -4.45
N GLY A 41 -12.62 -9.88 -5.65
CA GLY A 41 -13.57 -9.10 -6.45
C GLY A 41 -13.09 -7.70 -6.80
N GLY A 42 -14.01 -6.88 -7.30
CA GLY A 42 -13.74 -5.52 -7.79
C GLY A 42 -14.25 -4.40 -6.88
N SER A 43 -13.70 -3.20 -7.10
CA SER A 43 -14.20 -1.96 -6.50
C SER A 43 -15.38 -1.37 -7.29
N THR A 44 -15.91 -0.23 -6.83
CA THR A 44 -17.07 0.42 -7.44
C THR A 44 -16.85 0.78 -8.90
N THR A 45 -17.78 0.39 -9.77
CA THR A 45 -17.79 0.73 -11.20
C THR A 45 -19.00 1.61 -11.54
N SER A 46 -18.99 2.25 -12.71
CA SER A 46 -20.10 3.11 -13.17
C SER A 46 -21.32 2.33 -13.65
N GLY A 47 -21.18 1.02 -13.88
CA GLY A 47 -22.22 0.15 -14.41
C GLY A 47 -22.84 -0.78 -13.37
N THR A 48 -23.71 -1.66 -13.86
CA THR A 48 -24.28 -2.75 -13.05
C THR A 48 -23.28 -3.88 -12.90
N THR A 49 -23.03 -4.31 -11.67
CA THR A 49 -22.13 -5.43 -11.37
C THR A 49 -22.93 -6.65 -10.90
N TYR A 50 -22.38 -7.85 -11.12
CA TYR A 50 -23.02 -9.10 -10.67
C TYR A 50 -22.97 -9.26 -9.14
N HIS A 51 -21.82 -8.93 -8.54
CA HIS A 51 -21.64 -8.84 -7.10
C HIS A 51 -21.64 -7.38 -6.64
N ASN A 52 -22.04 -7.11 -5.39
CA ASN A 52 -21.96 -5.75 -4.86
C ASN A 52 -20.47 -5.34 -4.74
N PRO A 53 -20.07 -4.22 -5.37
CA PRO A 53 -18.70 -3.79 -5.35
C PRO A 53 -18.29 -3.36 -3.94
N LYS A 54 -17.00 -3.49 -3.65
CA LYS A 54 -16.45 -3.07 -2.37
C LYS A 54 -15.79 -1.69 -2.49
N GLN A 55 -15.73 -0.96 -1.37
CA GLN A 55 -15.10 0.36 -1.32
C GLN A 55 -13.88 0.29 -0.39
N PRO A 56 -12.70 -0.02 -0.94
CA PRO A 56 -11.48 -0.09 -0.15
C PRO A 56 -10.97 1.31 0.20
N LEU A 57 -10.47 1.47 1.42
CA LEU A 57 -9.53 2.53 1.76
C LEU A 57 -8.13 2.08 1.34
N VAL A 58 -7.42 2.87 0.54
CA VAL A 58 -6.15 2.47 -0.07
C VAL A 58 -5.03 3.42 0.34
N LYS A 59 -3.93 2.85 0.85
CA LYS A 59 -2.63 3.51 1.05
C LYS A 59 -1.62 2.93 0.07
N ASN A 60 -1.02 3.79 -0.76
CA ASN A 60 -0.02 3.35 -1.72
C ASN A 60 1.37 3.30 -1.07
N TYR A 61 1.89 2.09 -0.89
CA TYR A 61 3.25 1.85 -0.44
C TYR A 61 4.25 1.97 -1.61
N GLY A 62 3.87 1.46 -2.78
CA GLY A 62 4.60 1.62 -4.04
C GLY A 62 5.76 0.65 -4.26
N PHE A 63 6.02 -0.28 -3.34
CA PHE A 63 6.94 -1.40 -3.51
C PHE A 63 6.23 -2.74 -3.34
N GLU A 64 6.80 -3.81 -3.90
CA GLU A 64 6.31 -5.17 -3.67
C GLU A 64 6.78 -5.75 -2.33
N ASP A 65 8.01 -5.46 -1.92
CA ASP A 65 8.57 -5.96 -0.66
C ASP A 65 8.38 -4.93 0.46
N PHE A 66 7.74 -5.33 1.56
CA PHE A 66 7.52 -4.48 2.72
C PHE A 66 8.83 -4.07 3.41
N ALA A 67 9.92 -4.80 3.19
CA ALA A 67 11.24 -4.48 3.75
C ALA A 67 11.96 -3.34 3.02
N ALA A 68 11.52 -2.94 1.82
CA ALA A 68 12.17 -1.89 1.02
C ALA A 68 12.21 -0.54 1.76
N ASN A 69 11.13 -0.19 2.43
CA ASN A 69 11.03 0.97 3.32
C ASN A 69 10.11 0.67 4.51
N LEU A 70 10.70 0.14 5.59
CA LEU A 70 9.94 -0.26 6.78
C LEU A 70 9.29 0.93 7.49
N ASP A 71 9.91 2.11 7.47
CA ASP A 71 9.37 3.27 8.15
C ASP A 71 8.15 3.82 7.43
N LEU A 72 8.18 3.88 6.08
CA LEU A 72 7.00 4.23 5.27
C LEU A 72 5.88 3.20 5.48
N TYR A 73 6.22 1.92 5.51
CA TYR A 73 5.27 0.83 5.71
C TYR A 73 4.58 0.94 7.08
N ARG A 74 5.34 1.16 8.16
CA ARG A 74 4.81 1.38 9.52
C ARG A 74 3.92 2.62 9.59
N HIS A 75 4.31 3.72 8.94
CA HIS A 75 3.49 4.92 8.88
C HIS A 75 2.15 4.66 8.21
N HIS A 76 2.15 3.98 7.06
CA HIS A 76 0.91 3.64 6.34
C HIS A 76 0.02 2.69 7.14
N ILE A 77 0.58 1.71 7.83
CA ILE A 77 -0.15 0.82 8.75
C ILE A 77 -0.84 1.63 9.84
N SER A 78 -0.11 2.51 10.52
CA SER A 78 -0.67 3.31 11.62
C SER A 78 -1.81 4.21 11.14
N LYS A 79 -1.66 4.84 9.97
CA LYS A 79 -2.73 5.65 9.35
C LYS A 79 -3.93 4.81 8.91
N LEU A 80 -3.69 3.59 8.42
CA LEU A 80 -4.75 2.66 8.07
C LEU A 80 -5.49 2.17 9.33
N GLY A 81 -4.78 1.92 10.43
CA GLY A 81 -5.33 1.59 11.75
C GLY A 81 -6.26 2.67 12.26
N VAL A 82 -5.79 3.92 12.33
CA VAL A 82 -6.62 5.08 12.76
C VAL A 82 -7.91 5.19 11.93
N ALA A 83 -7.81 5.07 10.61
CA ALA A 83 -8.98 5.16 9.74
C ALA A 83 -9.94 3.98 9.91
N THR A 84 -9.41 2.78 10.13
CA THR A 84 -10.20 1.56 10.39
C THR A 84 -10.96 1.68 11.72
N MET A 85 -10.27 2.11 12.79
CA MET A 85 -10.89 2.31 14.11
C MET A 85 -11.95 3.40 14.07
N SER A 86 -11.67 4.53 13.41
CA SER A 86 -12.67 5.60 13.20
C SER A 86 -13.90 5.07 12.47
N ARG A 87 -13.73 4.21 11.45
CA ARG A 87 -14.86 3.59 10.76
C ARG A 87 -15.68 2.67 11.66
N LEU A 88 -15.05 1.92 12.57
CA LEU A 88 -15.75 1.08 13.54
C LEU A 88 -16.57 1.93 14.53
N GLU A 89 -16.11 3.11 14.90
CA GLU A 89 -16.87 4.00 15.78
C GLU A 89 -18.12 4.57 15.11
N GLU A 90 -18.03 4.90 13.82
CA GLU A 90 -19.14 5.48 13.04
C GLU A 90 -20.18 4.44 12.61
N ASP A 91 -19.78 3.19 12.35
CA ASP A 91 -20.64 2.14 11.78
C ASP A 91 -20.80 0.94 12.72
N ILE A 92 -21.93 0.90 13.43
CA ILE A 92 -22.26 -0.15 14.41
C ILE A 92 -22.28 -1.55 13.78
N ALA A 93 -22.73 -1.69 12.53
CA ALA A 93 -22.81 -2.99 11.87
C ALA A 93 -21.41 -3.56 11.61
N VAL A 94 -20.49 -2.70 11.16
CA VAL A 94 -19.08 -3.04 10.94
C VAL A 94 -18.38 -3.29 12.28
N LYS A 95 -18.63 -2.45 13.30
CA LYS A 95 -18.12 -2.63 14.67
C LYS A 95 -18.44 -4.00 15.24
N ASN A 96 -19.70 -4.40 15.13
CA ASN A 96 -20.15 -5.67 15.66
C ASN A 96 -19.54 -6.86 14.90
N SER A 97 -19.07 -6.65 13.67
CA SER A 97 -18.50 -7.69 12.80
C SER A 97 -16.99 -7.87 12.99
N GLY A 98 -16.30 -6.82 13.43
CA GLY A 98 -14.87 -6.85 13.72
C GLY A 98 -13.98 -6.66 12.49
N VAL A 99 -12.68 -6.93 12.67
CA VAL A 99 -11.63 -6.70 11.67
C VAL A 99 -10.83 -7.99 11.49
N ILE A 100 -10.50 -8.31 10.24
CA ILE A 100 -9.60 -9.40 9.87
C ILE A 100 -8.39 -8.78 9.21
N ILE A 101 -7.21 -9.01 9.78
CA ILE A 101 -5.95 -8.42 9.30
C ILE A 101 -5.11 -9.53 8.70
N ASP A 102 -4.82 -9.41 7.41
CA ASP A 102 -3.87 -10.26 6.70
C ASP A 102 -2.50 -9.59 6.65
N THR A 103 -1.45 -10.35 6.95
CA THR A 103 -0.08 -9.84 7.10
C THR A 103 0.85 -10.55 6.12
N PRO A 104 1.94 -9.90 5.65
CA PRO A 104 2.98 -10.62 4.92
C PRO A 104 3.62 -11.71 5.79
N ALA A 105 4.53 -12.51 5.22
CA ALA A 105 5.24 -13.54 5.95
C ALA A 105 6.20 -12.94 7.01
N LEU A 106 5.67 -12.67 8.21
CA LEU A 106 6.42 -12.08 9.32
C LEU A 106 7.24 -13.12 10.08
N THR A 107 8.43 -12.71 10.51
CA THR A 107 9.36 -13.54 11.28
C THR A 107 9.58 -12.99 12.68
N ILE A 108 10.38 -13.72 13.47
CA ILE A 108 10.80 -13.28 14.82
C ILE A 108 11.57 -11.95 14.78
N LYS A 109 12.18 -11.59 13.64
CA LYS A 109 12.88 -10.30 13.49
C LYS A 109 11.90 -9.12 13.48
N ASP A 110 10.67 -9.37 13.07
CA ASP A 110 9.65 -8.35 12.82
C ASP A 110 8.71 -8.17 14.02
N ILE A 111 9.11 -8.64 15.22
CA ILE A 111 8.29 -8.55 16.44
C ILE A 111 7.82 -7.12 16.70
N ARG A 112 8.67 -6.11 16.47
CA ARG A 112 8.29 -4.70 16.67
C ARG A 112 7.14 -4.28 15.75
N LEU A 113 7.18 -4.72 14.50
CA LEU A 113 6.11 -4.45 13.54
C LEU A 113 4.80 -5.16 13.96
N ILE A 114 4.90 -6.38 14.48
CA ILE A 114 3.74 -7.10 15.03
C ILE A 114 3.17 -6.34 16.24
N GLU A 115 4.02 -5.83 17.13
CA GLU A 115 3.59 -5.01 18.26
C GLU A 115 2.84 -3.75 17.82
N ASP A 116 3.36 -3.05 16.80
CA ASP A 116 2.71 -1.88 16.23
C ASP A 116 1.33 -2.24 15.65
N ILE A 117 1.24 -3.29 14.82
CA ILE A 117 -0.04 -3.75 14.24
C ILE A 117 -1.05 -4.12 15.34
N VAL A 118 -0.62 -4.83 16.38
CA VAL A 118 -1.49 -5.22 17.50
C VAL A 118 -1.98 -3.99 18.27
N SER A 119 -1.15 -2.94 18.38
CA SER A 119 -1.52 -1.70 19.05
C SER A 119 -2.42 -0.82 18.19
N ASP A 120 -2.09 -0.63 16.92
CA ASP A 120 -2.78 0.29 16.00
C ASP A 120 -4.21 -0.18 15.66
N PHE A 121 -4.44 -1.49 15.64
CA PHE A 121 -5.74 -2.09 15.35
C PHE A 121 -6.45 -2.67 16.58
N GLU A 122 -5.89 -2.49 17.79
CA GLU A 122 -6.44 -3.04 19.04
C GLU A 122 -6.78 -4.54 18.93
N VAL A 123 -5.81 -5.34 18.46
CA VAL A 123 -6.04 -6.76 18.14
C VAL A 123 -6.26 -7.59 19.41
N ASP A 124 -7.38 -8.34 19.43
CA ASP A 124 -7.71 -9.27 20.51
C ASP A 124 -7.23 -10.71 20.26
N HIS A 125 -7.12 -11.13 19.00
CA HIS A 125 -6.80 -12.51 18.61
C HIS A 125 -5.69 -12.55 17.57
N ILE A 126 -4.61 -13.28 17.85
CA ILE A 126 -3.51 -13.53 16.90
C ILE A 126 -3.53 -14.99 16.51
N VAL A 127 -3.65 -15.26 15.21
CA VAL A 127 -3.57 -16.63 14.67
C VAL A 127 -2.20 -16.84 14.03
N VAL A 128 -1.43 -17.78 14.57
CA VAL A 128 -0.10 -18.14 14.05
C VAL A 128 -0.21 -19.43 13.25
N ILE A 129 0.04 -19.37 11.94
CA ILE A 129 -0.10 -20.50 11.03
C ILE A 129 1.26 -21.15 10.76
N GLY A 130 1.39 -22.45 11.04
CA GLY A 130 2.53 -23.28 10.61
C GLY A 130 3.89 -23.00 11.28
N ASN A 131 4.02 -21.95 12.10
CA ASN A 131 5.28 -21.58 12.76
C ASN A 131 5.18 -21.66 14.29
N GLU A 132 5.56 -22.81 14.85
CA GLU A 132 5.47 -23.03 16.30
C GLU A 132 6.42 -22.14 17.09
N LYS A 133 7.63 -21.86 16.55
CA LYS A 133 8.63 -21.03 17.22
C LYS A 133 8.10 -19.61 17.42
N LEU A 134 7.53 -19.04 16.36
CA LEU A 134 6.92 -17.71 16.42
C LEU A 134 5.79 -17.67 17.46
N SER A 135 4.97 -18.71 17.57
CA SER A 135 3.90 -18.76 18.58
C SER A 135 4.42 -18.69 20.02
N ILE A 136 5.51 -19.40 20.33
CA ILE A 136 6.13 -19.40 21.66
C ILE A 136 6.74 -18.04 21.97
N ASP A 137 7.40 -17.43 20.99
CA ASP A 137 8.04 -16.13 21.16
C ASP A 137 7.01 -15.00 21.33
N LEU A 138 5.90 -15.04 20.57
CA LEU A 138 4.79 -14.12 20.76
C LEU A 138 4.13 -14.30 22.12
N GLN A 139 3.94 -15.54 22.59
CA GLN A 139 3.43 -15.80 23.94
C GLN A 139 4.33 -15.20 25.02
N LYS A 140 5.66 -15.32 24.89
CA LYS A 140 6.64 -14.71 25.82
C LYS A 140 6.64 -13.19 25.75
N LYS A 141 6.46 -12.62 24.56
CA LYS A 141 6.49 -11.18 24.36
C LYS A 141 5.22 -10.51 24.89
N PHE A 142 4.06 -11.12 24.66
CA PHE A 142 2.75 -10.61 25.07
C PHE A 142 2.22 -11.21 26.38
N VAL A 143 3.07 -11.75 27.25
CA VAL A 143 2.66 -12.39 28.53
C VAL A 143 1.72 -11.51 29.32
N HIS A 144 1.99 -10.21 29.42
CA HIS A 144 1.15 -9.27 30.17
C HIS A 144 -0.25 -9.12 29.56
N LYS A 145 -0.36 -9.03 28.23
CA LYS A 145 -1.65 -8.92 27.52
C LYS A 145 -2.44 -10.24 27.58
N VAL A 146 -1.74 -11.38 27.48
CA VAL A 146 -2.34 -12.71 27.58
C VAL A 146 -2.83 -13.00 29.00
N SER A 147 -2.03 -12.67 30.02
CA SER A 147 -2.40 -12.87 31.43
C SER A 147 -3.59 -12.01 31.85
N ASN A 148 -3.72 -10.82 31.27
CA ASN A 148 -4.87 -9.93 31.48
C ASN A 148 -6.08 -10.29 30.62
N ASN A 149 -6.01 -11.39 29.85
CA ASN A 149 -7.06 -11.85 28.93
C ASN A 149 -7.48 -10.81 27.88
N SER A 150 -6.57 -9.89 27.53
CA SER A 150 -6.78 -8.88 26.49
C SER A 150 -6.26 -9.33 25.12
N LEU A 151 -5.52 -10.44 25.07
CA LEU A 151 -4.97 -10.99 23.83
C LEU A 151 -4.93 -12.52 23.88
N CYS A 152 -5.51 -13.17 22.88
CA CYS A 152 -5.48 -14.62 22.70
C CYS A 152 -4.57 -15.00 21.53
N ILE A 153 -3.60 -15.89 21.76
CA ILE A 153 -2.72 -16.40 20.70
C ILE A 153 -3.14 -17.83 20.36
N ILE A 154 -3.59 -18.03 19.13
CA ILE A 154 -4.09 -19.29 18.59
C ILE A 154 -3.05 -19.87 17.64
N LYS A 155 -2.59 -21.09 17.90
CA LYS A 155 -1.71 -21.83 17.00
C LYS A 155 -2.55 -22.68 16.04
N LEU A 156 -2.29 -22.53 14.74
CA LEU A 156 -2.96 -23.30 13.68
C LEU A 156 -1.93 -24.03 12.81
N SER A 157 -2.21 -25.29 12.48
CA SER A 157 -1.42 -26.07 11.53
C SER A 157 -1.66 -25.58 10.09
N LYS A 158 -0.64 -25.61 9.24
CA LYS A 158 -0.81 -25.34 7.80
C LYS A 158 -1.77 -26.38 7.21
N SER A 159 -2.71 -25.95 6.38
CA SER A 159 -3.58 -26.87 5.64
C SER A 159 -2.78 -27.67 4.61
N GLU A 160 -3.08 -28.96 4.48
CA GLU A 160 -2.35 -29.89 3.59
C GLU A 160 -2.46 -29.53 2.11
N GLY A 161 -3.50 -28.76 1.72
CA GLY A 161 -3.69 -28.29 0.35
C GLY A 161 -2.90 -27.03 -0.03
N VAL A 162 -2.15 -26.43 0.90
CA VAL A 162 -1.43 -25.17 0.65
C VAL A 162 -0.08 -25.44 -0.01
N VAL A 163 0.08 -24.92 -1.22
CA VAL A 163 1.30 -25.03 -2.04
C VAL A 163 2.11 -23.74 -1.95
N GLU A 164 3.43 -23.85 -2.03
CA GLU A 164 4.30 -22.68 -2.14
C GLU A 164 4.18 -22.06 -3.53
N LEU A 165 4.06 -20.74 -3.59
CA LEU A 165 3.88 -20.01 -4.84
C LEU A 165 5.24 -19.58 -5.38
N ASP A 166 5.48 -19.88 -6.65
CA ASP A 166 6.67 -19.40 -7.36
C ASP A 166 6.54 -17.90 -7.66
N GLU A 167 7.66 -17.17 -7.64
CA GLU A 167 7.73 -15.74 -8.00
C GLU A 167 7.15 -15.46 -9.40
N SER A 168 7.28 -16.41 -10.34
CA SER A 168 6.69 -16.29 -11.68
C SER A 168 5.16 -16.29 -11.66
N TYR A 169 4.55 -17.06 -10.76
CA TYR A 169 3.10 -17.10 -10.57
C TYR A 169 2.61 -15.82 -9.91
N ILE A 170 3.31 -15.36 -8.86
CA ILE A 170 3.00 -14.10 -8.16
C ILE A 170 3.00 -12.93 -9.14
N ARG A 171 4.06 -12.81 -9.95
CA ARG A 171 4.16 -11.76 -10.97
C ARG A 171 3.03 -11.81 -11.99
N LYS A 172 2.62 -13.01 -12.40
CA LYS A 172 1.49 -13.19 -13.33
C LYS A 172 0.17 -12.74 -12.69
N CYS A 173 -0.05 -13.07 -11.42
CA CYS A 173 -1.21 -12.59 -10.67
C CYS A 173 -1.22 -11.07 -10.57
N GLN A 174 -0.09 -10.44 -10.25
CA GLN A 174 0.03 -8.98 -10.18
C GLN A 174 -0.27 -8.32 -11.53
N GLU A 175 0.27 -8.85 -12.63
CA GLU A 175 -0.01 -8.37 -13.98
C GLU A 175 -1.52 -8.47 -14.31
N GLU A 176 -2.16 -9.59 -13.95
CA GLU A 176 -3.59 -9.77 -14.18
C GLU A 176 -4.44 -8.87 -13.29
N THR A 177 -4.03 -8.60 -12.04
CA THR A 177 -4.69 -7.61 -11.16
C THR A 177 -4.66 -6.21 -11.78
N ILE A 178 -3.52 -5.82 -12.36
CA ILE A 178 -3.37 -4.54 -13.06
C ILE A 178 -4.29 -4.49 -14.29
N LYS A 179 -4.34 -5.56 -15.09
CA LYS A 179 -5.27 -5.68 -16.22
C LYS A 179 -6.72 -5.57 -15.77
N GLN A 180 -7.09 -6.30 -14.72
CA GLN A 180 -8.44 -6.32 -14.19
C GLN A 180 -8.88 -4.96 -13.64
N TYR A 181 -7.95 -4.18 -13.06
CA TYR A 181 -8.25 -2.82 -12.60
C TYR A 181 -8.72 -1.89 -13.74
N PHE A 182 -8.06 -1.94 -14.90
CA PHE A 182 -8.40 -1.06 -16.04
C PHE A 182 -9.46 -1.65 -16.97
N ASN A 183 -9.34 -2.93 -17.31
CA ASN A 183 -10.15 -3.60 -18.34
C ASN A 183 -11.26 -4.48 -17.75
N GLY A 184 -11.32 -4.64 -16.43
CA GLY A 184 -12.21 -5.60 -15.80
C GLY A 184 -11.84 -7.04 -16.15
N TYR A 185 -12.80 -7.94 -15.99
CA TYR A 185 -12.65 -9.37 -16.32
C TYR A 185 -13.86 -9.84 -17.14
N PHE A 186 -13.87 -11.10 -17.58
CA PHE A 186 -14.81 -11.57 -18.58
C PHE A 186 -16.30 -11.37 -18.24
N ARG A 187 -16.72 -11.35 -16.96
CA ARG A 187 -18.11 -11.05 -16.57
C ARG A 187 -18.41 -9.58 -16.38
N ASN A 188 -17.39 -8.77 -16.09
CA ASN A 188 -17.53 -7.34 -15.87
C ASN A 188 -16.44 -6.60 -16.66
N PRO A 189 -16.55 -6.53 -18.00
CA PRO A 189 -15.58 -5.83 -18.82
C PRO A 189 -15.71 -4.32 -18.59
N LEU A 190 -14.57 -3.67 -18.41
CA LEU A 190 -14.45 -2.22 -18.25
C LEU A 190 -13.84 -1.61 -19.51
N SER A 191 -14.09 -0.33 -19.72
CA SER A 191 -13.60 0.43 -20.88
C SER A 191 -12.73 1.57 -20.39
N PRO A 192 -11.41 1.37 -20.26
CA PRO A 192 -10.51 2.43 -19.83
C PRO A 192 -10.32 3.46 -20.94
N PHE A 193 -9.74 4.61 -20.58
CA PHE A 193 -9.60 5.76 -21.46
C PHE A 193 -8.13 6.15 -21.65
N LYS A 194 -7.67 6.24 -22.90
CA LYS A 194 -6.29 6.67 -23.23
C LYS A 194 -6.28 8.17 -23.53
N THR A 195 -5.37 8.92 -22.91
CA THR A 195 -5.17 10.36 -23.18
C THR A 195 -3.70 10.74 -23.09
N GLU A 196 -3.37 11.94 -23.56
CA GLU A 196 -2.06 12.55 -23.41
C GLU A 196 -2.09 13.63 -22.31
N ILE A 197 -1.06 13.66 -21.46
CA ILE A 197 -0.86 14.70 -20.44
C ILE A 197 0.52 15.34 -20.58
N THR A 198 0.63 16.62 -20.22
CA THR A 198 1.90 17.35 -20.19
C THR A 198 2.50 17.28 -18.79
N ILE A 199 3.77 16.90 -18.67
CA ILE A 199 4.42 16.71 -17.36
C ILE A 199 4.44 17.99 -16.52
N SER A 200 4.62 19.16 -17.15
CA SER A 200 4.69 20.45 -16.48
C SER A 200 3.44 20.83 -15.67
N ASP A 201 2.31 20.20 -15.95
CA ASP A 201 1.05 20.47 -15.26
C ASP A 201 0.92 19.70 -13.93
N PHE A 202 1.84 18.78 -13.63
CA PHE A 202 1.75 17.85 -12.51
C PHE A 202 3.03 17.80 -11.67
N VAL A 203 2.86 17.37 -10.41
CA VAL A 203 3.96 17.12 -9.48
C VAL A 203 4.05 15.63 -9.23
N PHE A 204 5.25 15.08 -9.42
CA PHE A 204 5.53 13.65 -9.28
C PHE A 204 6.46 13.42 -8.09
N TYR A 205 6.09 12.44 -7.27
CA TYR A 205 6.93 11.90 -6.21
C TYR A 205 7.21 10.43 -6.47
N GLN A 206 8.34 9.93 -5.98
CA GLN A 206 8.70 8.52 -6.02
C GLN A 206 8.98 8.05 -4.59
N PRO A 207 8.49 6.87 -4.17
CA PRO A 207 8.86 6.33 -2.87
C PRO A 207 10.35 5.96 -2.88
N VAL A 208 11.02 6.25 -1.77
CA VAL A 208 12.46 6.06 -1.61
C VAL A 208 12.74 4.71 -0.97
N ASP A 209 13.64 3.93 -1.56
CA ASP A 209 14.14 2.70 -0.94
C ASP A 209 15.13 3.05 0.18
N SER A 210 15.05 2.35 1.31
CA SER A 210 15.96 2.58 2.46
C SER A 210 17.42 2.43 2.07
N SER A 211 17.75 1.52 1.15
CA SER A 211 19.11 1.31 0.64
C SER A 211 19.60 2.45 -0.24
N GLU A 212 18.73 2.98 -1.11
CA GLU A 212 19.00 4.16 -1.93
C GLU A 212 19.20 5.41 -1.05
N PHE A 213 18.35 5.58 -0.02
CA PHE A 213 18.45 6.69 0.93
C PHE A 213 19.77 6.68 1.68
N ASN A 214 20.12 5.55 2.29
CA ASN A 214 21.39 5.41 3.04
C ASN A 214 22.61 5.65 2.16
N SER A 215 22.58 5.16 0.92
CA SER A 215 23.65 5.40 -0.05
C SER A 215 23.76 6.89 -0.40
N SER A 216 22.63 7.59 -0.58
CA SER A 216 22.64 9.03 -0.86
C SER A 216 23.22 9.87 0.30
N LEU A 217 22.97 9.47 1.55
CA LEU A 217 23.57 10.10 2.73
C LEU A 217 25.08 9.84 2.83
N LEU A 218 25.56 8.66 2.42
CA LEU A 218 26.98 8.32 2.37
C LEU A 218 27.78 9.16 1.36
N PHE A 219 27.13 9.63 0.28
CA PHE A 219 27.74 10.46 -0.76
C PHE A 219 27.40 11.95 -0.64
N ALA A 220 26.57 12.34 0.33
CA ALA A 220 26.43 13.75 0.67
C ALA A 220 27.80 14.26 1.12
N PRO A 221 28.28 15.42 0.60
CA PRO A 221 29.57 15.97 0.99
C PRO A 221 29.52 16.30 2.48
N SER A 222 29.96 15.33 3.26
CA SER A 222 30.24 15.48 4.68
C SER A 222 31.37 16.50 4.73
N GLY A 223 31.04 17.71 5.16
CA GLY A 223 32.02 18.71 5.52
C GLY A 223 32.86 18.14 6.64
N ASP A 224 33.99 17.54 6.26
CA ASP A 224 35.01 17.02 7.14
C ASP A 224 35.47 18.17 8.05
N SER A 225 35.00 18.17 9.29
CA SER A 225 35.55 18.98 10.35
C SER A 225 35.58 18.10 11.59
N PHE A 226 36.63 17.28 11.64
CA PHE A 226 37.15 16.71 12.87
C PHE A 226 37.45 17.86 13.85
N ALA A 227 36.53 18.14 14.76
CA ALA A 227 36.78 18.91 15.97
C ALA A 227 36.15 18.15 17.15
N PRO A 228 36.92 17.77 18.18
CA PRO A 228 36.38 17.11 19.35
C PRO A 228 35.69 18.13 20.26
N ASP A 229 34.54 17.74 20.80
CA ASP A 229 33.78 18.33 21.91
C ASP A 229 33.44 19.84 21.84
N ALA A 230 32.18 20.14 21.49
CA ALA A 230 31.33 21.06 22.24
C ALA A 230 29.86 20.90 21.82
N THR A 231 29.02 20.68 22.83
CA THR A 231 27.56 20.70 22.81
C THR A 231 26.99 21.94 22.12
N GLU A 232 26.47 21.82 20.90
CA GLU A 232 25.38 22.65 20.36
C GLU A 232 24.57 21.81 19.36
N GLU A 233 23.45 21.25 19.83
CA GLU A 233 22.39 20.67 19.00
C GLU A 233 21.80 21.79 18.12
N THR A 234 22.42 22.03 16.97
CA THR A 234 21.75 22.66 15.86
C THR A 234 20.96 21.58 15.13
N GLU A 235 19.74 21.33 15.61
CA GLU A 235 18.71 20.61 14.88
C GLU A 235 18.46 21.31 13.54
N LYS A 236 19.25 20.96 12.52
CA LYS A 236 18.78 21.08 11.14
C LYS A 236 17.58 20.15 11.07
N LYS A 237 16.39 20.71 10.91
CA LYS A 237 15.20 19.95 10.51
C LYS A 237 15.52 19.29 9.18
N GLU A 238 16.10 18.09 9.24
CA GLU A 238 16.13 17.18 8.09
C GLU A 238 14.68 17.00 7.67
N ASP A 239 14.37 17.35 6.42
CA ASP A 239 13.01 17.24 5.91
C ASP A 239 12.58 15.78 6.03
N THR A 240 11.69 15.52 6.99
CA THR A 240 11.21 14.17 7.35
C THR A 240 10.65 13.41 6.15
N LEU A 241 10.26 14.13 5.10
CA LEU A 241 9.73 13.60 3.86
C LEU A 241 10.78 12.87 2.99
N ASP A 242 12.03 13.32 2.98
CA ASP A 242 13.05 12.82 2.04
C ASP A 242 13.38 11.34 2.25
N LYS A 243 13.15 10.85 3.47
CA LYS A 243 13.24 9.44 3.84
C LYS A 243 12.14 8.57 3.20
N TYR A 244 11.01 9.18 2.87
CA TYR A 244 9.81 8.48 2.39
C TYR A 244 9.59 8.68 0.89
N TYR A 245 9.67 9.93 0.43
CA TYR A 245 9.37 10.33 -0.93
C TYR A 245 10.41 11.31 -1.45
N LYS A 246 10.85 11.08 -2.69
CA LYS A 246 11.69 11.99 -3.46
C LYS A 246 10.86 12.63 -4.56
N LYS A 247 10.94 13.95 -4.68
CA LYS A 247 10.34 14.65 -5.81
C LYS A 247 11.11 14.33 -7.09
N ILE A 248 10.40 14.03 -8.17
CA ILE A 248 11.00 13.80 -9.48
C ILE A 248 11.07 15.15 -10.21
N ASP A 249 12.28 15.68 -10.38
CA ASP A 249 12.54 16.85 -11.22
C ASP A 249 13.18 16.45 -12.57
N ASP A 250 13.89 15.32 -12.62
CA ASP A 250 14.52 14.78 -13.83
C ASP A 250 13.71 13.62 -14.43
N PHE A 251 12.99 13.92 -15.51
CA PHE A 251 12.14 12.95 -16.22
C PHE A 251 12.88 12.30 -17.38
N SER A 252 13.10 10.98 -17.30
CA SER A 252 13.65 10.16 -18.38
C SER A 252 12.72 8.99 -18.72
N ALA A 253 12.81 8.46 -19.94
CA ALA A 253 12.03 7.29 -20.39
C ALA A 253 12.19 6.10 -19.43
N ASN A 254 13.39 5.84 -18.94
CA ASN A 254 13.68 4.76 -18.00
C ASN A 254 12.94 4.89 -16.66
N ASN A 255 12.58 6.12 -16.26
CA ASN A 255 12.00 6.39 -14.95
C ASN A 255 10.47 6.41 -14.95
N LEU A 256 9.81 6.52 -16.11
CA LEU A 256 8.36 6.74 -16.19
C LEU A 256 7.64 5.79 -17.15
N GLU A 257 8.32 5.21 -18.14
CA GLU A 257 7.64 4.31 -19.06
C GLU A 257 7.23 3.02 -18.37
N ASN A 258 6.03 2.53 -18.73
CA ASN A 258 5.46 1.29 -18.23
C ASN A 258 5.27 1.27 -16.70
N LEU A 259 5.19 2.44 -16.05
CA LEU A 259 4.92 2.50 -14.61
C LEU A 259 3.45 2.74 -14.32
N VAL A 260 3.03 2.23 -13.16
CA VAL A 260 1.77 2.60 -12.53
C VAL A 260 1.98 3.83 -11.65
N LEU A 261 1.16 4.86 -11.87
CA LEU A 261 1.09 6.07 -11.07
C LEU A 261 -0.11 5.99 -10.13
N ALA A 262 0.10 6.25 -8.84
CA ALA A 262 -0.99 6.45 -7.90
C ALA A 262 -1.39 7.94 -7.88
N VAL A 263 -2.67 8.21 -8.10
CA VAL A 263 -3.25 9.56 -8.03
C VAL A 263 -3.70 9.81 -6.60
N THR A 264 -3.06 10.75 -5.92
CA THR A 264 -3.44 11.08 -4.53
C THR A 264 -4.70 11.95 -4.49
N GLN A 265 -5.36 12.02 -3.34
CA GLN A 265 -6.46 12.96 -3.10
C GLN A 265 -5.99 14.42 -2.95
N LEU A 266 -4.68 14.66 -2.84
CA LEU A 266 -4.13 15.99 -2.65
C LEU A 266 -4.06 16.77 -3.97
N PRO A 267 -4.52 18.04 -3.99
CA PRO A 267 -4.38 18.89 -5.16
C PRO A 267 -2.91 19.26 -5.39
N ALA A 268 -2.52 19.47 -6.65
CA ALA A 268 -1.16 19.88 -7.01
C ALA A 268 -0.73 21.23 -6.40
N THR A 269 -1.68 22.04 -5.93
CA THR A 269 -1.44 23.34 -5.27
C THR A 269 -1.13 23.20 -3.78
N ASN A 270 -1.04 21.99 -3.23
CA ASN A 270 -0.76 21.81 -1.80
C ASN A 270 0.62 22.39 -1.44
N LYS A 271 0.68 23.06 -0.29
CA LYS A 271 1.87 23.77 0.21
C LYS A 271 2.66 22.94 1.22
N SER A 272 2.03 21.94 1.83
CA SER A 272 2.63 21.06 2.84
C SER A 272 2.99 19.71 2.22
N PRO A 273 4.29 19.44 1.96
CA PRO A 273 4.70 18.16 1.39
C PRO A 273 4.40 16.99 2.35
N ASN A 274 4.45 17.22 3.67
CA ASN A 274 4.18 16.19 4.68
C ASN A 274 2.77 15.59 4.60
N ASP A 275 1.80 16.31 4.04
CA ASP A 275 0.45 15.79 3.85
C ASP A 275 0.44 14.58 2.89
N LEU A 276 1.46 14.45 2.02
CA LEU A 276 1.60 13.33 1.10
C LEU A 276 1.69 11.98 1.83
N LEU A 277 2.28 11.95 3.03
CA LEU A 277 2.38 10.74 3.85
C LEU A 277 1.00 10.25 4.30
N ASP A 278 0.10 11.19 4.56
CA ASP A 278 -1.24 10.90 5.07
C ASP A 278 -2.29 10.80 3.96
N ALA A 279 -1.91 11.10 2.71
CA ALA A 279 -2.82 11.13 1.58
C ALA A 279 -3.45 9.75 1.31
N CYS A 280 -4.73 9.75 0.95
CA CYS A 280 -5.40 8.60 0.37
C CYS A 280 -5.30 8.64 -1.16
N ILE A 281 -5.55 7.49 -1.78
CA ILE A 281 -5.44 7.32 -3.23
C ILE A 281 -6.83 7.42 -3.86
N LEU A 282 -6.97 8.28 -4.87
CA LEU A 282 -8.19 8.37 -5.69
C LEU A 282 -8.29 7.22 -6.68
N GLY A 283 -7.15 6.79 -7.21
CA GLY A 283 -7.05 5.71 -8.18
C GLY A 283 -5.66 5.59 -8.76
N TYR A 284 -5.53 4.74 -9.77
CA TYR A 284 -4.27 4.46 -10.44
C TYR A 284 -4.36 4.76 -11.93
N VAL A 285 -3.23 5.10 -12.52
CA VAL A 285 -3.07 5.41 -13.94
C VAL A 285 -1.85 4.66 -14.45
N HIS A 286 -1.91 4.11 -15.65
CA HIS A 286 -0.75 3.49 -16.28
C HIS A 286 -0.12 4.42 -17.32
N VAL A 287 1.21 4.53 -17.31
CA VAL A 287 1.98 5.26 -18.32
C VAL A 287 2.42 4.30 -19.41
N SER A 288 1.78 4.39 -20.58
CA SER A 288 2.10 3.53 -21.73
C SER A 288 3.36 3.98 -22.48
N LYS A 289 3.64 5.28 -22.55
CA LYS A 289 4.78 5.83 -23.29
C LYS A 289 5.12 7.24 -22.82
N TYR A 290 6.41 7.57 -22.80
CA TYR A 290 6.90 8.92 -22.57
C TYR A 290 7.57 9.49 -23.82
N GLU A 291 7.07 10.62 -24.31
CA GLU A 291 7.68 11.36 -25.42
C GLU A 291 8.53 12.52 -24.89
N GLU A 292 9.81 12.26 -24.63
CA GLU A 292 10.79 13.22 -24.09
C GLU A 292 10.84 14.52 -24.89
N SER A 293 10.83 14.42 -26.23
CA SER A 293 10.93 15.60 -27.12
C SER A 293 9.79 16.63 -26.94
N LYS A 294 8.62 16.19 -26.45
CA LYS A 294 7.45 17.05 -26.24
C LYS A 294 7.07 17.20 -24.76
N GLY A 295 7.72 16.47 -23.86
CA GLY A 295 7.33 16.42 -22.44
C GLY A 295 5.91 15.87 -22.23
N ARG A 296 5.47 14.92 -23.07
CA ARG A 296 4.11 14.35 -23.03
C ARG A 296 4.12 12.88 -22.63
N LEU A 297 3.18 12.52 -21.77
CA LEU A 297 2.93 11.14 -21.34
C LEU A 297 1.63 10.63 -21.96
N LYS A 298 1.67 9.44 -22.54
CA LYS A 298 0.48 8.70 -22.94
C LYS A 298 0.02 7.84 -21.77
N VAL A 299 -1.14 8.17 -21.22
CA VAL A 299 -1.65 7.56 -20.00
C VAL A 299 -2.98 6.84 -20.23
N LEU A 300 -3.16 5.74 -19.52
CA LEU A 300 -4.40 4.96 -19.45
C LEU A 300 -5.09 5.23 -18.12
N LEU A 301 -6.32 5.74 -18.18
CA LEU A 301 -7.16 6.03 -17.02
C LEU A 301 -8.27 4.98 -16.87
N PRO A 302 -8.68 4.67 -15.63
CA PRO A 302 -9.81 3.79 -15.38
C PRO A 302 -11.16 4.46 -15.67
N VAL A 303 -11.22 5.80 -15.65
CA VAL A 303 -12.44 6.59 -15.86
C VAL A 303 -12.22 7.56 -17.02
N PRO A 304 -13.16 7.64 -17.98
CA PRO A 304 -13.09 8.62 -19.05
C PRO A 304 -13.31 10.04 -18.50
N GLY A 305 -12.45 10.98 -18.88
CA GLY A 305 -12.60 12.37 -18.46
C GLY A 305 -11.30 13.16 -18.48
N ALA A 306 -11.37 14.35 -17.91
CA ALA A 306 -10.20 15.20 -17.69
C ALA A 306 -9.30 14.57 -16.62
N PHE A 307 -7.99 14.64 -16.83
CA PHE A 307 -7.03 14.13 -15.86
C PHE A 307 -7.04 15.00 -14.58
N PRO A 308 -7.14 14.39 -13.38
CA PRO A 308 -7.22 15.12 -12.12
C PRO A 308 -5.89 15.85 -11.82
N ARG A 309 -5.96 17.16 -11.48
CA ARG A 309 -4.81 18.01 -11.14
C ARG A 309 -4.32 17.79 -9.71
N ASN A 310 -3.93 16.56 -9.45
CA ASN A 310 -3.52 16.06 -8.14
C ASN A 310 -2.03 15.71 -8.14
N ILE A 311 -1.47 15.53 -6.93
CA ILE A 311 -0.10 15.03 -6.78
C ILE A 311 -0.09 13.55 -7.19
N LEU A 312 0.92 13.16 -7.97
CA LEU A 312 1.10 11.80 -8.48
C LEU A 312 2.28 11.12 -7.78
N ILE A 313 2.12 9.84 -7.45
CA ILE A 313 3.19 9.00 -6.92
C ILE A 313 3.55 7.97 -7.98
N ALA A 314 4.77 8.03 -8.51
CA ALA A 314 5.32 7.00 -9.39
C ALA A 314 5.72 5.78 -8.56
N THR A 315 4.97 4.69 -8.69
CA THR A 315 5.28 3.44 -7.99
C THR A 315 6.49 2.75 -8.61
N LYS A 316 7.12 1.81 -7.90
CA LYS A 316 8.15 0.93 -8.46
C LYS A 316 7.54 -0.30 -9.15
N ILE A 317 6.22 -0.31 -9.39
CA ILE A 317 5.49 -1.39 -10.06
C ILE A 317 5.46 -1.14 -11.56
N GLY A 318 6.10 -2.04 -12.31
CA GLY A 318 6.14 -2.02 -13.77
C GLY A 318 5.03 -2.86 -14.40
N TYR A 319 4.43 -2.36 -15.47
CA TYR A 319 3.39 -3.02 -16.25
C TYR A 319 3.52 -2.68 -17.73
N THR A 320 3.54 -3.72 -18.57
CA THR A 320 3.56 -3.60 -20.03
C THR A 320 2.24 -4.16 -20.56
N GLU A 321 1.51 -3.36 -21.35
CA GLU A 321 0.26 -3.75 -22.02
C GLU A 321 0.49 -4.75 -23.15
#